data_AF-G5JHW5-F1
#
_entry.id   AF-G5JHW5-F1
#
_cell.length_a   1.000
_cell.length_b   1.000
_cell.length_c   1.000
_cell.angle_alpha   90.00
_cell.angle_beta   90.00
_cell.angle_gamma   90.00
#
_symmetry.space_group_name_H-M   'P 1'
#
loop_
_entity.id
_entity.type
_entity.pdbx_description
1 polymer ?
#
loop_
_entity_poly.entity_id
_entity_poly.type
_entity_poly.pdbx_seq_one_letter_code
_entity_poly.pdbx_strand_id
1 'polypeptide(L)' 'MSYYHLTITERASIEILIKENYSLRAIARRLNRSVSTISREVNRNKNNDTYDASYAQNTYKSKK' A
#
# COMPACT_ATOMS: atom_id res chain seq x y z
N MET A 1 6.06 -2.45 -20.51
CA MET A 1 5.44 -1.84 -19.31
C MET A 1 6.48 -1.71 -18.21
N SER A 2 6.76 -0.49 -17.73
CA SER A 2 7.56 -0.31 -16.51
C SER A 2 6.68 -0.63 -15.30
N TYR A 3 7.00 -1.70 -14.58
CA TYR A 3 6.26 -2.11 -13.41
C TYR A 3 6.73 -1.27 -12.21
N TYR A 4 6.03 -0.18 -11.93
CA TYR A 4 6.35 0.68 -10.79
C TYR A 4 5.90 0.01 -9.49
N HIS A 5 6.84 -0.61 -8.80
CA HIS A 5 6.62 -1.13 -7.47
C HIS A 5 6.45 0.00 -6.45
N LEU A 6 5.56 -0.20 -5.49
CA LEU A 6 5.48 0.68 -4.34
C LEU A 6 6.77 0.56 -3.54
N THR A 7 7.38 1.70 -3.24
CA THR A 7 8.54 1.77 -2.36
C THR A 7 8.12 1.48 -0.92
N ILE A 8 9.10 1.19 -0.05
CA ILE A 8 8.83 1.02 1.37
C ILE A 8 8.26 2.30 2.01
N THR A 9 8.66 3.47 1.52
CA THR A 9 8.15 4.76 2.00
C THR A 9 6.69 4.97 1.61
N GLU A 10 6.31 4.58 0.39
CA GLU A 10 4.91 4.60 -0.04
C GLU A 10 4.08 3.62 0.78
N ARG A 11 4.57 2.41 1.03
CA ARG A 11 3.89 1.42 1.89
C ARG A 11 3.70 1.92 3.33
N ALA A 12 4.73 2.51 3.94
CA ALA A 12 4.64 3.09 5.28
C ALA A 12 3.62 4.24 5.32
N SER A 13 3.57 5.07 4.26
CA SER A 13 2.59 6.15 4.14
C SER A 13 1.16 5.61 4.02
N ILE A 14 0.95 4.52 3.25
CA ILE A 14 -0.36 3.85 3.17
C ILE A 14 -0.81 3.37 4.55
N GLU A 15 0.08 2.74 5.32
CA GLU A 15 -0.21 2.26 6.67
C GLU A 15 -0.64 3.39 7.61
N ILE A 16 0.14 4.48 7.66
CA ILE A 16 -0.17 5.64 8.51
C ILE A 16 -1.53 6.24 8.12
N LEU A 17 -1.77 6.45 6.82
CA LEU A 17 -3.00 7.07 6.35
C LEU A 17 -4.23 6.18 6.56
N ILE A 18 -4.09 4.86 6.48
CA ILE A 18 -5.18 3.93 6.83
C ILE A 18 -5.48 4.00 8.33
N LYS A 19 -4.44 4.05 9.19
CA LYS A 19 -4.62 4.23 10.64
C LYS A 19 -5.30 5.56 10.99
N GLU A 20 -5.06 6.60 10.20
CA GLU A 20 -5.74 7.89 10.30
C GLU A 20 -7.14 7.90 9.65
N ASN A 21 -7.68 6.75 9.22
CA ASN A 21 -9.00 6.60 8.60
C ASN A 21 -9.18 7.35 7.26
N TYR A 22 -8.10 7.56 6.49
CA TYR A 22 -8.23 8.11 5.14
C TYR A 22 -8.81 7.08 4.16
N SER A 23 -9.66 7.55 3.26
CA SER A 23 -10.13 6.74 2.14
C SER A 23 -8.99 6.40 1.16
N LEU A 24 -9.08 5.23 0.50
CA LEU A 24 -8.12 4.82 -0.53
C LEU A 24 -7.93 5.86 -1.65
N ARG A 25 -8.98 6.63 -1.97
CA ARG A 25 -8.92 7.72 -2.96
C ARG A 25 -8.06 8.89 -2.46
N ALA A 26 -8.16 9.24 -1.18
CA ALA A 26 -7.32 10.29 -0.59
C ALA A 26 -5.84 9.87 -0.54
N ILE A 27 -5.58 8.63 -0.15
CA ILE A 27 -4.23 8.04 -0.11
C ILE A 27 -3.60 8.04 -1.52
N ALA A 28 -4.35 7.58 -2.52
CA ALA A 28 -3.90 7.55 -3.91
C ALA A 28 -3.52 8.94 -4.43
N ARG A 29 -4.32 9.96 -4.14
CA ARG A 29 -4.00 11.35 -4.50
C ARG A 29 -2.73 11.84 -3.81
N ARG A 30 -2.56 11.54 -2.52
CA ARG A 30 -1.41 11.98 -1.72
C ARG A 30 -0.09 11.33 -2.17
N LEU A 31 -0.15 10.08 -2.62
CA LEU A 31 1.00 9.33 -3.12
C LEU A 31 1.21 9.48 -4.64
N ASN A 32 0.35 10.26 -5.32
CA ASN A 32 0.33 10.38 -6.77
C ASN A 32 0.30 9.00 -7.48
N ARG A 33 -0.52 8.08 -6.95
CA ARG A 33 -0.72 6.73 -7.49
C ARG A 33 -2.17 6.53 -7.91
N SER A 34 -2.39 5.55 -8.78
CA SER A 34 -3.75 5.15 -9.13
C SER A 34 -4.45 4.53 -7.92
N VAL A 35 -5.74 4.82 -7.74
CA VAL A 35 -6.57 4.18 -6.70
C VAL A 35 -6.54 2.66 -6.84
N SER A 36 -6.49 2.15 -8.07
CA SER A 36 -6.39 0.71 -8.34
C SER A 36 -5.09 0.09 -7.82
N THR A 37 -3.98 0.83 -7.84
CA THR A 37 -2.68 0.37 -7.31
C THR A 37 -2.76 0.26 -5.79
N ILE A 38 -3.24 1.31 -5.11
CA ILE A 38 -3.40 1.32 -3.65
C ILE A 38 -4.38 0.24 -3.21
N SER A 39 -5.54 0.13 -3.89
CA SER A 39 -6.53 -0.91 -3.57
C SER A 39 -5.98 -2.32 -3.72
N ARG A 40 -5.25 -2.61 -4.81
CA ARG A 40 -4.60 -3.93 -4.99
C ARG A 40 -3.55 -4.20 -3.92
N GLU A 41 -2.75 -3.20 -3.56
CA GLU A 41 -1.74 -3.35 -2.50
C GLU A 41 -2.40 -3.67 -1.16
N VAL A 42 -3.40 -2.88 -0.77
CA VAL A 42 -4.12 -3.05 0.49
C VAL A 42 -4.85 -4.39 0.52
N ASN A 43 -5.56 -4.76 -0.54
CA ASN A 43 -6.29 -6.03 -0.59
C ASN A 43 -5.36 -7.25 -0.53
N ARG A 44 -4.14 -7.17 -1.07
CA ARG A 44 -3.17 -8.27 -1.02
C ARG A 44 -2.49 -8.41 0.33
N ASN A 45 -2.34 -7.32 1.07
CA ASN A 45 -1.53 -7.26 2.28
C ASN A 45 -2.34 -6.84 3.53
N LYS A 46 -3.67 -6.86 3.48
CA LYS A 46 -4.51 -6.67 4.67
C LYS A 46 -4.59 -7.98 5.47
N ASN A 47 -4.37 -7.91 6.76
CA ASN A 47 -4.68 -8.98 7.72
C ASN A 47 -5.67 -8.42 8.74
N ASN A 48 -6.83 -9.08 8.88
CA ASN A 48 -7.87 -8.74 9.85
C ASN A 48 -8.12 -7.23 9.98
N ASP A 49 -8.50 -6.59 8.87
CA ASP A 49 -8.80 -5.15 8.74
C ASP A 49 -7.65 -4.15 8.93
N THR A 50 -6.44 -4.62 9.18
CA THR A 50 -5.27 -3.74 9.26
C THR A 50 -4.29 -3.99 8.13
N TYR A 51 -3.71 -2.90 7.62
CA TYR A 51 -2.65 -2.95 6.63
C TYR A 51 -1.30 -2.77 7.34
N ASP A 52 -0.36 -3.68 7.09
CA ASP A 52 1.00 -3.67 7.65
C ASP A 52 2.02 -3.50 6.51
N ALA A 53 2.76 -2.38 6.53
CA ALA A 53 3.75 -2.08 5.50
C ALA A 53 4.96 -3.03 5.54
N SER A 54 5.34 -3.52 6.73
CA SER A 54 6.44 -4.45 6.92
C SER A 54 6.09 -5.82 6.35
N TYR A 55 4.86 -6.28 6.58
CA TYR A 55 4.33 -7.49 5.97
C TYR A 55 4.28 -7.38 4.44
N ALA A 56 3.76 -6.27 3.91
CA ALA A 56 3.73 -6.00 2.46
C ALA A 56 5.13 -6.02 1.82
N GLN A 57 6.12 -5.41 2.48
CA GLN A 57 7.50 -5.41 2.02
C GLN A 57 8.11 -6.81 2.04
N ASN A 58 7.93 -7.57 3.12
CA ASN A 58 8.46 -8.92 3.25
C ASN A 58 7.85 -9.87 2.22
N THR A 59 6.54 -9.76 1.97
CA THR A 59 5.83 -10.53 0.95
C THR A 59 6.32 -10.20 -0.46
N TYR A 60 6.69 -8.93 -0.70
CA TYR A 60 7.30 -8.55 -1.96
C TYR A 60 8.72 -9.11 -2.11
N LYS A 61 9.53 -9.09 -1.03
CA LYS A 61 10.90 -9.63 -1.03
C LYS A 61 10.93 -11.16 -1.18
N SER A 62 9.97 -11.88 -0.60
CA SER A 62 9.92 -13.35 -0.65
C SER A 62 9.46 -13.93 -1.99
N LYS A 63 8.82 -13.11 -2.83
CA LYS A 63 8.37 -13.49 -4.18
C LYS A 63 9.37 -13.15 -5.29
N LYS A 64 10.57 -12.69 -4.93
CA LYS A 64 11.67 -12.39 -5.85
C LYS A 64 12.74 -13.46 -5.70
#